data_AF-A0A966H3Q1-F1
#
_entry.id   AF-A0A966H3Q1-F1
#
_cell.length_a   1.000
_cell.length_b   1.000
_cell.length_c   1.000
_cell.angle_alpha   90.00
_cell.angle_beta   90.00
_cell.angle_gamma   90.00
#
_symmetry.space_group_name_H-M   'P 1'
#
loop_
_entity.id
_entity.type
_entity.pdbx_description
1 polymer ?
#
loop_
_entity_poly.entity_id
_entity_poly.type
_entity_poly.pdbx_seq_one_letter_code
_entity_poly.pdbx_strand_id
1 'polypeptide(L)'
;MSDLRDIWQQEGPPSDEDLLKYLRGKSNPEEQHALERQMADSSFVNDAVEGLEAFGDDAKLQQYAAQLNRDLKKQTSKKRQRKRSRGIRDQQWTIVAISVILLLCLLAFWVIRHYHSLR
;
A
#
# COMPACT_ATOMS: atom_id res chain seq x y z
N MET A 1 3.12 20.13 32.23
CA MET A 1 3.96 20.18 31.01
C MET A 1 3.34 19.31 29.91
N SER A 2 2.05 19.51 29.63
CA SER A 2 1.31 18.76 28.59
C SER A 2 0.82 19.70 27.47
N ASP A 3 0.70 21.00 27.77
CA ASP A 3 0.08 22.01 26.89
C ASP A 3 0.77 22.19 25.53
N LEU A 4 2.07 21.93 25.43
CA LEU A 4 2.82 22.13 24.20
C LEU A 4 2.61 21.01 23.17
N ARG A 5 2.14 19.82 23.56
CA ARG A 5 1.95 18.70 22.64
C ARG A 5 0.66 18.82 21.82
N ASP A 6 -0.37 19.45 22.39
CA ASP A 6 -1.67 19.63 21.73
C ASP A 6 -1.64 20.67 20.61
N ILE A 7 -0.77 21.69 20.73
CA ILE A 7 -0.70 22.80 19.75
C ILE A 7 -0.18 22.33 18.38
N TRP A 8 0.71 21.33 18.34
CA TRP A 8 1.33 20.85 17.09
C TRP A 8 0.62 19.65 16.45
N GLN A 9 -0.28 18.97 17.18
CA GLN A 9 -1.06 17.86 16.61
C GLN A 9 -2.20 18.35 15.69
N GLN A 10 -2.61 19.61 15.78
CA GLN A 10 -3.78 20.14 15.07
C GLN A 10 -3.52 20.60 13.62
N GLU A 11 -2.30 20.54 13.09
CA GLU A 11 -2.01 20.99 11.71
C GLU A 11 -2.35 19.94 10.64
N GLY A 12 -2.84 18.77 11.02
CA GLY A 12 -3.28 17.72 10.11
C GLY A 12 -4.80 17.75 9.85
N PRO A 13 -5.25 17.17 8.72
CA PRO A 13 -6.68 16.88 8.55
C PRO A 13 -7.18 15.99 9.72
N PRO A 14 -8.44 16.17 10.15
CA PRO A 14 -8.99 15.46 11.29
C PRO A 14 -9.01 13.96 11.03
N SER A 15 -8.85 13.16 12.09
CA SER A 15 -8.91 11.71 11.95
C SER A 15 -10.35 11.23 11.74
N ASP A 16 -10.52 10.06 11.11
CA ASP A 16 -11.84 9.42 10.94
C ASP A 16 -12.57 9.25 12.30
N GLU A 17 -11.83 8.99 13.37
CA GLU A 17 -12.38 8.85 14.73
C GLU A 17 -12.91 10.17 15.27
N ASP A 18 -12.22 11.28 15.00
CA ASP A 18 -12.62 12.64 15.41
C ASP A 18 -13.89 13.09 14.70
N LEU A 19 -13.98 12.83 13.38
CA LEU A 19 -15.18 13.09 12.58
C LEU A 19 -16.39 12.32 13.11
N LEU A 20 -16.21 11.03 13.41
CA LEU A 20 -17.28 10.22 14.01
C LEU A 20 -17.62 10.66 15.43
N LYS A 21 -16.65 11.12 16.22
CA LYS A 21 -16.88 11.64 17.58
C LYS A 21 -17.70 12.93 17.54
N TYR A 22 -17.41 13.81 16.58
CA TYR A 22 -18.16 15.03 16.29
C TYR A 22 -19.63 14.73 15.95
N LEU A 23 -19.88 13.85 14.96
CA LEU A 23 -21.23 13.46 14.56
C LEU A 23 -22.05 12.81 15.69
N ARG A 24 -21.39 12.11 16.61
CA ARG A 24 -22.04 11.48 17.77
C ARG A 24 -22.29 12.45 18.94
N GLY A 25 -21.90 13.72 18.82
CA GLY A 25 -21.99 14.70 19.89
C GLY A 25 -21.13 14.36 21.12
N LYS A 26 -20.08 13.55 20.95
CA LYS A 26 -19.18 13.09 22.03
C LYS A 26 -17.88 13.89 22.11
N SER A 27 -17.71 14.89 21.24
CA SER A 27 -16.56 15.79 21.18
C SER A 27 -16.65 16.87 22.25
N ASN A 28 -15.49 17.28 22.79
CA ASN A 28 -15.42 18.39 23.72
C ASN A 28 -15.63 19.73 22.97
N PRO A 29 -16.08 20.83 23.61
CA PRO A 29 -16.32 22.11 22.92
C PRO A 29 -15.09 22.65 22.17
N GLU A 30 -13.89 22.44 22.71
CA GLU A 30 -12.64 22.83 22.05
C GLU A 30 -12.38 22.02 20.76
N GLU A 31 -12.64 20.72 20.78
CA GLU A 31 -12.48 19.83 19.63
C GLU A 31 -13.50 20.16 18.53
N GLN A 32 -14.73 20.51 18.91
CA GLN A 32 -15.79 20.95 17.98
C GLN A 32 -15.39 22.23 17.25
N HIS A 33 -14.94 23.25 17.99
CA HIS A 33 -14.50 24.50 17.38
C HIS A 33 -13.26 24.33 16.49
N ALA A 34 -12.33 23.46 16.87
CA ALA A 34 -11.17 23.14 16.02
C ALA A 34 -11.62 22.51 14.70
N LEU A 35 -12.57 21.55 14.75
CA LEU A 35 -13.10 20.90 13.56
C LEU A 35 -13.94 21.86 12.69
N GLU A 36 -14.74 22.73 13.31
CA GLU A 36 -15.50 23.78 12.60
C GLU A 36 -14.59 24.73 11.82
N ARG A 37 -13.46 25.13 12.41
CA ARG A 37 -12.45 25.90 11.67
C ARG A 37 -11.87 25.11 10.50
N GLN A 38 -11.53 23.85 10.71
CA GLN A 38 -11.01 22.99 9.63
C GLN A 38 -12.04 22.75 8.51
N MET A 39 -13.33 22.64 8.83
CA MET A 39 -14.41 22.56 7.84
C MET A 39 -14.52 23.85 7.02
N ALA A 40 -14.39 25.02 7.68
CA ALA A 40 -14.41 26.30 6.99
C ALA A 40 -13.19 26.49 6.07
N ASP A 41 -12.02 26.00 6.48
CA ASP A 41 -10.76 26.15 5.73
C ASP A 41 -10.58 25.07 4.65
N SER A 42 -11.23 23.91 4.77
CA SER A 42 -11.05 22.77 3.87
C SER A 42 -12.38 22.23 3.35
N SER A 43 -12.65 22.47 2.06
CA SER A 43 -13.76 21.85 1.32
C SER A 43 -13.74 20.32 1.42
N PHE A 44 -12.56 19.70 1.49
CA PHE A 44 -12.46 18.25 1.64
C PHE A 44 -13.01 17.77 3.00
N VAL A 45 -12.71 18.48 4.08
CA VAL A 45 -13.19 18.12 5.42
C VAL A 45 -14.70 18.37 5.53
N ASN A 46 -15.18 19.49 4.99
CA ASN A 46 -16.61 19.79 4.92
C ASN A 46 -17.39 18.70 4.17
N ASP A 47 -16.94 18.32 2.97
CA ASP A 47 -17.57 17.26 2.17
C ASP A 47 -17.53 15.90 2.88
N ALA A 48 -16.45 15.61 3.63
CA ALA A 48 -16.34 14.38 4.40
C ALA A 48 -17.36 14.34 5.55
N VAL A 49 -17.56 15.44 6.28
CA VAL A 49 -18.56 15.53 7.35
C VAL A 49 -19.98 15.39 6.79
N GLU A 50 -20.31 16.12 5.72
CA GLU A 50 -21.62 16.02 5.06
C GLU A 50 -21.90 14.60 4.56
N GLY A 51 -20.91 13.97 3.92
CA GLY A 51 -21.03 12.59 3.43
C GLY A 51 -21.19 11.55 4.54
N LEU A 52 -20.51 11.74 5.67
CA LEU A 52 -20.63 10.87 6.84
C LEU A 52 -21.99 11.04 7.53
N GLU A 53 -22.47 12.29 7.67
CA GLU A 53 -23.79 12.59 8.23
C GLU A 53 -24.91 12.00 7.38
N ALA A 54 -24.82 12.14 6.05
CA ALA A 54 -25.79 11.57 5.10
C ALA A 54 -25.85 10.04 5.13
N PHE A 55 -24.78 9.36 5.57
CA PHE A 55 -24.74 7.90 5.64
C PHE A 55 -25.56 7.33 6.82
N GLY A 56 -25.61 8.05 7.94
CA GLY A 56 -26.51 7.81 9.09
C GLY A 56 -26.34 6.51 9.90
N ASP A 57 -25.61 5.51 9.39
CA ASP A 57 -25.41 4.21 10.05
C ASP A 57 -23.91 3.90 10.28
N ASP A 58 -23.41 4.27 11.47
CA ASP A 58 -22.02 4.09 11.90
C ASP A 58 -21.53 2.64 11.80
N ALA A 59 -22.38 1.68 12.15
CA ALA A 59 -22.01 0.27 12.19
C ALA A 59 -21.79 -0.26 10.77
N LYS A 60 -22.68 0.11 9.84
CA LYS A 60 -22.50 -0.21 8.42
C LYS A 60 -21.29 0.52 7.84
N LEU A 61 -21.08 1.79 8.20
CA LEU A 61 -19.96 2.58 7.71
C LEU A 61 -18.61 1.93 8.02
N GLN A 62 -18.40 1.50 9.27
CA GLN A 62 -17.16 0.82 9.67
C GLN A 62 -16.95 -0.49 8.90
N GLN A 63 -18.01 -1.26 8.69
CA GLN A 63 -17.95 -2.50 7.91
C GLN A 63 -17.61 -2.22 6.45
N TYR A 64 -18.21 -1.20 5.84
CA TYR A 64 -17.94 -0.78 4.46
C TYR A 64 -16.51 -0.26 4.31
N ALA A 65 -16.02 0.57 5.23
CA ALA A 65 -14.64 1.06 5.22
C ALA A 65 -13.64 -0.11 5.32
N ALA A 66 -13.88 -1.05 6.23
CA ALA A 66 -13.05 -2.25 6.38
C ALA A 66 -13.06 -3.12 5.12
N GLN A 67 -14.23 -3.29 4.48
CA GLN A 67 -14.35 -4.01 3.22
C GLN A 67 -13.61 -3.31 2.09
N LEU A 68 -13.76 -2.00 1.95
CA LEU A 68 -13.10 -1.21 0.92
C LEU A 68 -11.58 -1.30 1.05
N ASN A 69 -11.04 -1.15 2.27
CA ASN A 69 -9.61 -1.28 2.53
C ASN A 69 -9.09 -2.69 2.17
N ARG A 70 -9.84 -3.73 2.55
CA ARG A 70 -9.53 -5.12 2.17
C ARG A 70 -9.52 -5.31 0.65
N ASP A 71 -10.50 -4.77 -0.06
CA ASP A 71 -10.62 -4.91 -1.50
C ASP A 71 -9.54 -4.10 -2.25
N LEU A 72 -9.21 -2.89 -1.79
CA LEU A 72 -8.06 -2.11 -2.28
C LEU A 72 -6.75 -2.88 -2.12
N LYS A 73 -6.50 -3.45 -0.93
CA LYS A 73 -5.32 -4.27 -0.67
C LYS A 73 -5.28 -5.51 -1.57
N LYS A 74 -6.44 -6.12 -1.84
CA LYS A 74 -6.56 -7.27 -2.76
C LYS A 74 -6.28 -6.87 -4.22
N GLN A 75 -6.76 -5.71 -4.68
CA GLN A 75 -6.53 -5.25 -6.05
C GLN A 75 -5.07 -4.84 -6.29
N THR A 76 -4.46 -4.14 -5.34
CA THR A 76 -3.06 -3.71 -5.41
C THR A 76 -2.08 -4.89 -5.30
N SER A 77 -2.35 -5.84 -4.40
CA SER A 77 -1.53 -7.06 -4.26
C SER A 77 -1.59 -7.96 -5.49
N LYS A 78 -2.76 -8.13 -6.13
CA LYS A 78 -2.89 -8.88 -7.39
C LYS A 78 -2.02 -8.30 -8.51
N LYS A 79 -1.96 -6.98 -8.66
CA LYS A 79 -1.12 -6.31 -9.66
C LYS A 79 0.38 -6.55 -9.37
N ARG A 80 0.77 -6.54 -8.09
CA ARG A 80 2.14 -6.84 -7.65
C ARG A 80 2.51 -8.32 -7.86
N GLN A 81 1.60 -9.24 -7.55
CA GLN A 81 1.79 -10.68 -7.76
C GLN A 81 1.91 -11.04 -9.24
N ARG A 82 1.07 -10.45 -10.12
CA ARG A 82 1.18 -10.62 -11.57
C ARG A 82 2.52 -10.12 -12.12
N LYS A 83 3.01 -8.97 -11.65
CA LYS A 83 4.35 -8.47 -12.01
C LYS A 83 5.47 -9.41 -11.53
N ARG A 84 5.38 -9.93 -10.30
CA ARG A 84 6.39 -10.84 -9.73
C ARG A 84 6.43 -12.20 -10.44
N SER A 85 5.29 -12.74 -10.85
CA SER A 85 5.21 -14.01 -11.57
C SER A 85 5.84 -13.96 -12.97
N ARG A 86 5.83 -12.79 -13.63
CA ARG A 86 6.49 -12.62 -14.95
C ARG A 86 8.02 -12.69 -14.86
N GLY A 87 8.63 -12.16 -13.80
CA GLY A 87 10.09 -12.20 -13.62
C GLY A 87 10.66 -13.59 -13.33
N ILE A 88 9.87 -14.48 -12.72
CA ILE A 88 10.34 -15.83 -12.33
C ILE A 88 10.42 -16.78 -13.54
N ARG A 89 9.55 -16.59 -14.55
CA ARG A 89 9.52 -17.45 -15.74
C ARG A 89 10.72 -17.22 -16.67
N ASP A 90 11.21 -15.99 -16.73
CA ASP A 90 12.36 -15.60 -17.55
C ASP A 90 13.68 -16.16 -16.97
N GLN A 91 13.79 -16.15 -15.64
CA GLN A 91 14.99 -16.61 -14.93
C GLN A 91 15.37 -18.08 -15.21
N GLN A 92 14.39 -18.96 -15.50
CA GLN A 92 14.66 -20.37 -15.80
C GLN A 92 15.33 -20.55 -17.17
N TRP A 93 14.93 -19.77 -18.19
CA TRP A 93 15.53 -19.84 -19.52
C TRP A 93 16.98 -19.34 -19.51
N THR A 94 17.29 -18.32 -18.71
CA THR A 94 18.66 -17.82 -18.52
C THR A 94 19.58 -18.89 -17.94
N ILE A 95 19.12 -19.66 -16.94
CA ILE A 95 19.92 -20.75 -16.35
C ILE A 95 20.22 -21.83 -17.41
N VAL A 96 19.20 -22.24 -18.18
CA VAL A 96 19.37 -23.25 -19.24
C VAL A 96 20.38 -22.79 -20.29
N ALA A 97 20.29 -21.53 -20.74
CA ALA A 97 21.22 -20.97 -21.72
C ALA A 97 22.67 -20.99 -21.23
N ILE A 98 22.91 -20.57 -19.98
CA ILE A 98 24.24 -20.59 -19.36
C ILE A 98 24.77 -22.03 -19.25
N SER A 99 23.93 -22.98 -18.82
CA SER A 99 24.33 -24.39 -18.71
C SER A 99 24.72 -24.99 -20.06
N VAL A 100 23.99 -24.68 -21.13
CA VAL A 100 24.30 -25.16 -22.49
C VAL A 100 25.63 -24.59 -23.00
N ILE A 101 25.86 -23.29 -22.80
CA ILE A 101 27.13 -22.64 -23.19
C ILE A 101 28.31 -23.27 -22.43
N LEU A 102 28.15 -23.52 -21.12
CA LEU A 102 29.20 -24.11 -20.30
C LEU A 102 29.50 -25.56 -20.71
N LEU A 103 28.47 -26.34 -21.05
CA LEU A 103 28.61 -27.69 -21.61
C LEU A 103 29.38 -27.67 -22.95
N LEU A 104 29.06 -26.74 -23.84
CA LEU A 104 29.77 -26.57 -25.11
C LEU A 104 31.25 -26.24 -24.89
N CYS A 105 31.58 -25.38 -23.93
CA CYS A 105 32.97 -25.07 -23.58
C CYS A 105 33.73 -26.29 -23.06
N LEU A 106 33.09 -27.11 -22.21
CA LEU A 106 33.69 -28.34 -21.69
C LEU A 106 33.92 -29.37 -22.80
N LEU A 107 32.96 -29.53 -23.72
CA LEU A 107 33.11 -30.43 -24.87
C LEU A 107 34.23 -29.95 -25.80
N ALA A 108 34.29 -28.64 -26.10
CA ALA A 108 35.36 -28.07 -26.92
C ALA A 108 36.73 -28.30 -26.28
N PHE A 109 36.87 -28.05 -24.97
CA PHE A 109 38.10 -28.32 -24.23
C PHE A 109 38.48 -29.81 -24.25
N TRP A 110 37.50 -30.69 -24.04
CA TRP A 110 37.72 -32.13 -24.04
C TRP A 110 38.19 -32.64 -25.39
N VAL A 111 37.59 -32.17 -26.50
CA VAL A 111 38.01 -32.51 -27.86
C VAL A 111 39.43 -32.04 -28.15
N ILE A 112 39.77 -30.80 -27.79
CA ILE A 112 41.13 -30.25 -27.99
C ILE A 112 42.16 -31.06 -27.20
N ARG A 113 41.87 -31.36 -25.93
CA ARG A 113 42.76 -32.14 -25.06
C ARG A 113 42.90 -33.58 -25.56
N HIS A 114 41.82 -34.22 -26.00
CA HIS A 114 41.86 -35.56 -26.56
C HIS A 114 42.68 -35.59 -27.85
N TYR A 115 42.52 -34.61 -28.74
CA TYR A 115 43.28 -34.53 -29.98
C TYR A 115 44.77 -34.26 -29.75
N HIS A 116 45.12 -33.44 -28.76
CA HIS A 116 46.51 -33.21 -28.36
C HIS A 116 47.12 -34.39 -27.59
N SER A 117 46.33 -35.23 -26.93
CA SER A 117 46.80 -36.41 -26.21
C SER A 117 47.09 -37.62 -27.12
N LEU A 118 46.58 -37.62 -28.35
CA LEU A 118 46.70 -38.73 -29.30
C LEU A 118 47.83 -38.55 -30.33
N ARG A 119 48.54 -37.41 -30.30
CA ARG A 119 49.69 -37.09 -31.14
C ARG A 119 50.96 -37.06 -30.28
#